data_AF-A0A5C1QGW0-F1
#
_entry.id   AF-A0A5C1QGW0-F1
#
_cell.length_a   1.000
_cell.length_b   1.000
_cell.length_c   1.000
_cell.angle_alpha   90.00
_cell.angle_beta   90.00
_cell.angle_gamma   90.00
#
_symmetry.space_group_name_H-M   'P 1'
#
loop_
_entity.id
_entity.type
_entity.pdbx_description
1 polymer ?
#
loop_
_entity_poly.entity_id
_entity_poly.type
_entity_poly.pdbx_seq_one_letter_code
_entity_poly.pdbx_strand_id
1 'polypeptide(L)'
;MGPDKKHCLGFSPTGFFHTQSFDDVPCRVRGGPWGVSRTPLLSLEKWDGEVTLIMETGIFGEKVRCVKTVADRTELICFDRKHIFRRLDTGNIEYDIQLASPPRKPVFPIPLEVPRGLSFHKQGIRKGSRMMGEVKGSYALYWKRNNGKYRTGKFCHIYRPKIIDAAGRWIWGDLEYDGKALMIRVDEDWLKKARYPVTVDPRLGSDSVGAGNYDFFDDEPGMPTIDLGMAIQKLNPDLPVAGACTPYYYSYKNEWEAGGFPVLYDGNLPVNLVSNNAPFINLYVPTGDSPSWKSGSFNVNIQQSAGDQLWFGLMAKYYYYPYFDEVDGAQLRVHYPSSFDAPPEVCGSTYSYPDILLSQYFDFISVTTWNVEISGRIKPDEVLFKQAEYLRQSSDNEGETEEINASRGLIRLIETLAGSTDILSLSTVYKRLSAEILDLKDAFSRRLSSFITIMESWAVWDFFNPYPSHISEELTIYSRITRSIDLKSPI
;
A
#
# COMPACT_ATOMS: atom_id res chain seq x y z
N MET A 1 25.74 -39.78 -32.28
CA MET A 1 24.76 -38.82 -31.72
C MET A 1 25.56 -37.78 -30.95
N GLY A 2 25.60 -36.53 -31.42
CA GLY A 2 26.24 -35.43 -30.67
C GLY A 2 25.33 -34.92 -29.56
N PRO A 3 25.87 -34.31 -28.49
CA PRO A 3 25.05 -33.75 -27.42
C PRO A 3 24.26 -32.54 -27.93
N ASP A 4 22.96 -32.51 -27.63
CA ASP A 4 22.07 -31.39 -27.95
C ASP A 4 22.61 -30.06 -27.41
N LYS A 5 22.96 -29.15 -28.33
CA LYS A 5 23.16 -27.74 -28.01
C LYS A 5 21.79 -27.11 -27.71
N LYS A 6 21.24 -27.35 -26.52
CA LYS A 6 20.06 -26.64 -26.02
C LYS A 6 20.34 -25.14 -26.10
N HIS A 7 19.56 -24.43 -26.91
CA HIS A 7 19.70 -23.00 -27.13
C HIS A 7 19.68 -22.25 -25.79
N CYS A 8 20.83 -21.69 -25.41
CA CYS A 8 20.81 -20.50 -24.57
C CYS A 8 20.25 -19.38 -25.45
N LEU A 9 19.14 -18.78 -25.03
CA LEU A 9 18.54 -17.64 -25.74
C LEU A 9 19.60 -16.53 -25.87
N GLY A 10 19.65 -15.88 -27.04
CA GLY A 10 20.54 -14.74 -27.26
C GLY A 10 20.24 -13.63 -26.25
N PHE A 11 21.23 -13.24 -25.46
CA PHE A 11 21.04 -12.32 -24.33
C PHE A 11 20.90 -10.87 -24.82
N SER A 12 19.89 -10.15 -24.32
CA SER A 12 19.83 -8.70 -24.45
C SER A 12 20.84 -8.02 -23.51
N PRO A 13 21.55 -6.97 -23.95
CA PRO A 13 22.39 -6.14 -23.08
C PRO A 13 21.62 -5.40 -21.97
N THR A 14 20.29 -5.31 -22.08
CA THR A 14 19.41 -4.45 -21.25
C THR A 14 18.95 -5.09 -19.93
N GLY A 15 19.46 -6.26 -19.58
CA GLY A 15 18.89 -7.09 -18.50
C GLY A 15 17.62 -7.82 -18.90
N PHE A 16 17.05 -8.61 -17.98
CA PHE A 16 15.80 -9.33 -18.18
C PHE A 16 14.77 -9.02 -17.08
N PHE A 17 13.49 -9.18 -17.43
CA PHE A 17 12.35 -8.87 -16.57
C PHE A 17 11.35 -10.03 -16.59
N HIS A 18 10.90 -10.47 -15.42
CA HIS A 18 9.79 -11.41 -15.30
C HIS A 18 8.95 -11.11 -14.05
N THR A 19 7.69 -10.75 -14.25
CA THR A 19 6.69 -10.58 -13.19
C THR A 19 6.17 -11.96 -12.79
N GLN A 20 6.40 -12.37 -11.54
CA GLN A 20 6.00 -13.69 -11.05
C GLN A 20 4.77 -13.67 -10.15
N SER A 21 4.39 -12.52 -9.60
CA SER A 21 3.13 -12.30 -8.90
C SER A 21 2.47 -11.01 -9.42
N PHE A 22 1.14 -10.98 -9.45
CA PHE A 22 0.36 -9.80 -9.87
C PHE A 22 -0.50 -9.22 -8.74
N ASP A 23 -0.79 -9.99 -7.69
CA ASP A 23 -1.76 -9.60 -6.66
C ASP A 23 -1.07 -9.21 -5.35
N ASP A 24 -1.52 -8.08 -4.79
CA ASP A 24 -1.10 -7.42 -3.53
C ASP A 24 0.40 -7.03 -3.43
N VAL A 25 1.36 -7.85 -3.89
CA VAL A 25 2.80 -7.52 -4.02
C VAL A 25 3.33 -8.05 -5.36
N PRO A 26 3.41 -7.19 -6.41
CA PRO A 26 4.07 -7.56 -7.65
C PRO A 26 5.56 -7.84 -7.45
N CYS A 27 5.90 -9.12 -7.30
CA CYS A 27 7.28 -9.57 -7.30
C CYS A 27 7.83 -9.67 -8.73
N ARG A 28 9.02 -9.10 -8.93
CA ARG A 28 9.69 -8.96 -10.21
C ARG A 28 11.10 -9.52 -10.11
N VAL A 29 11.35 -10.62 -10.82
CA VAL A 29 12.71 -11.11 -11.04
C VAL A 29 13.38 -10.15 -12.03
N ARG A 30 14.43 -9.45 -11.57
CA ARG A 30 15.27 -8.58 -12.37
C ARG A 30 16.66 -9.20 -12.41
N GLY A 31 17.27 -9.25 -13.60
CA GLY A 31 18.72 -9.43 -13.71
C GLY A 31 19.34 -8.29 -14.49
N GLY A 32 20.30 -7.62 -13.87
CA GLY A 32 21.12 -6.58 -14.50
C GLY A 32 22.10 -7.13 -15.55
N PRO A 33 22.94 -6.25 -16.14
CA PRO A 33 23.83 -6.61 -17.24
C PRO A 33 24.87 -7.68 -16.88
N TRP A 34 25.19 -8.51 -17.87
CA TRP A 34 26.18 -9.59 -17.74
C TRP A 34 27.53 -9.11 -17.21
N GLY A 35 28.11 -9.86 -16.26
CA GLY A 35 29.48 -9.64 -15.77
C GLY A 35 29.65 -8.58 -14.67
N VAL A 36 28.60 -7.81 -14.36
CA VAL A 36 28.56 -6.83 -13.27
C VAL A 36 28.48 -7.55 -11.92
N SER A 37 29.30 -7.14 -10.95
CA SER A 37 29.23 -7.65 -9.57
C SER A 37 27.99 -7.10 -8.87
N ARG A 38 27.32 -7.91 -8.03
CA ARG A 38 26.03 -7.59 -7.40
C ARG A 38 24.95 -7.27 -8.44
N THR A 39 24.61 -8.28 -9.21
CA THR A 39 23.39 -8.24 -10.01
C THR A 39 22.21 -8.39 -9.05
N PRO A 40 21.11 -7.63 -9.16
CA PRO A 40 19.87 -8.00 -8.51
C PRO A 40 19.50 -9.45 -8.84
N LEU A 41 19.07 -10.21 -7.85
CA LEU A 41 18.41 -11.51 -8.01
C LEU A 41 16.90 -11.32 -8.18
N LEU A 42 16.33 -10.49 -7.30
CA LEU A 42 14.89 -10.32 -7.13
C LEU A 42 14.58 -8.91 -6.64
N SER A 43 13.45 -8.37 -7.05
CA SER A 43 12.85 -7.18 -6.43
C SER A 43 11.40 -7.49 -6.04
N LEU A 44 11.06 -7.25 -4.78
CA LEU A 44 9.67 -7.22 -4.31
C LEU A 44 9.20 -5.76 -4.36
N GLU A 45 8.06 -5.49 -4.96
CA GLU A 45 7.48 -4.14 -5.05
C GLU A 45 6.05 -4.15 -4.51
N LYS A 46 5.66 -3.11 -3.76
CA LYS A 46 4.28 -2.92 -3.27
C LYS A 46 3.84 -1.47 -3.45
N TRP A 47 2.53 -1.25 -3.55
CA TRP A 47 1.89 0.07 -3.68
C TRP A 47 2.46 0.90 -4.84
N ASP A 48 2.22 0.43 -6.06
CA ASP A 48 2.64 1.08 -7.31
C ASP A 48 4.16 1.36 -7.42
N GLY A 49 4.97 0.60 -6.68
CA GLY A 49 6.43 0.70 -6.67
C GLY A 49 7.01 1.66 -5.61
N GLU A 50 6.17 2.30 -4.79
CA GLU A 50 6.62 3.19 -3.71
C GLU A 50 7.57 2.52 -2.71
N VAL A 51 7.39 1.22 -2.49
CA VAL A 51 8.23 0.41 -1.62
C VAL A 51 8.80 -0.73 -2.44
N THR A 52 10.11 -0.73 -2.60
CA THR A 52 10.87 -1.75 -3.34
C THR A 52 11.94 -2.32 -2.42
N LEU A 53 11.91 -3.65 -2.18
CA LEU A 53 12.97 -4.41 -1.52
C LEU A 53 13.75 -5.18 -2.58
N ILE A 54 15.06 -4.96 -2.68
CA ILE A 54 15.93 -5.67 -3.62
C ILE A 54 16.73 -6.73 -2.87
N MET A 55 16.82 -7.93 -3.46
CA MET A 55 17.73 -9.00 -3.04
C MET A 55 18.84 -9.12 -4.09
N GLU A 56 20.10 -9.04 -3.70
CA GLU A 56 21.25 -9.10 -4.63
C GLU A 56 21.88 -10.50 -4.72
N THR A 57 22.67 -10.74 -5.78
CA THR A 57 23.59 -11.89 -5.78
C THR A 57 24.60 -11.74 -4.65
N GLY A 58 24.93 -12.87 -3.99
CA GLY A 58 25.63 -12.89 -2.69
C GLY A 58 26.91 -12.04 -2.60
N ILE A 59 27.29 -11.66 -1.37
CA ILE A 59 28.43 -10.77 -1.01
C ILE A 59 29.74 -11.12 -1.75
N PHE A 60 29.91 -12.37 -2.17
CA PHE A 60 31.06 -12.87 -2.93
C PHE A 60 31.10 -12.46 -4.41
N GLY A 61 30.18 -11.62 -4.89
CA GLY A 61 30.15 -11.18 -6.29
C GLY A 61 29.81 -12.32 -7.25
N GLU A 62 28.82 -13.14 -6.87
CA GLU A 62 28.32 -14.24 -7.70
C GLU A 62 27.88 -13.71 -9.08
N LYS A 63 28.64 -14.10 -10.11
CA LYS A 63 28.34 -13.76 -11.51
C LYS A 63 27.39 -14.78 -12.10
N VAL A 64 26.22 -14.31 -12.53
CA VAL A 64 25.27 -15.11 -13.33
C VAL A 64 25.93 -15.46 -14.67
N ARG A 65 25.96 -16.76 -14.99
CA ARG A 65 26.59 -17.34 -16.20
C ARG A 65 25.57 -17.79 -17.25
N CYS A 66 24.30 -17.91 -16.86
CA CYS A 66 23.19 -18.26 -17.75
C CYS A 66 21.88 -17.95 -17.04
N VAL A 67 20.92 -17.42 -17.79
CA VAL A 67 19.52 -17.29 -17.39
C VAL A 67 18.73 -18.26 -18.26
N LYS A 68 17.84 -19.05 -17.64
CA LYS A 68 16.88 -19.89 -18.37
C LYS A 68 15.48 -19.62 -17.85
N THR A 69 14.58 -19.27 -18.74
CA THR A 69 13.14 -19.21 -18.43
C THR A 69 12.49 -20.44 -19.04
N VAL A 70 11.76 -21.20 -18.23
CA VAL A 70 11.05 -22.41 -18.64
C VAL A 70 9.67 -22.35 -18.01
N ALA A 71 8.64 -22.15 -18.83
CA ALA A 71 7.21 -22.15 -18.47
C ALA A 71 6.82 -21.42 -17.17
N ASP A 72 6.99 -22.09 -16.02
CA ASP A 72 6.61 -21.70 -14.66
C ASP A 72 7.74 -21.07 -13.83
N ARG A 73 8.99 -21.11 -14.32
CA ARG A 73 10.17 -20.74 -13.53
C ARG A 73 11.28 -20.00 -14.29
N THR A 74 12.06 -19.25 -13.52
CA THR A 74 13.31 -18.61 -13.96
C THR A 74 14.49 -19.21 -13.20
N GLU A 75 15.55 -19.59 -13.91
CA GLU A 75 16.77 -20.19 -13.37
C GLU A 75 17.97 -19.27 -13.63
N LEU A 76 18.72 -18.88 -12.58
CA LEU A 76 20.00 -18.17 -12.69
C LEU A 76 21.13 -19.11 -12.30
N ILE A 77 21.96 -19.47 -13.26
CA ILE A 77 23.05 -20.44 -13.08
C ILE A 77 24.33 -19.68 -12.75
N CYS A 78 24.89 -19.92 -11.56
CA CYS A 78 26.18 -19.38 -11.13
C CYS A 78 27.28 -20.45 -11.29
N PHE A 79 28.42 -20.30 -10.61
CA PHE A 79 29.52 -21.26 -10.68
C PHE A 79 29.30 -22.53 -9.84
N ASP A 80 28.84 -22.35 -8.59
CA ASP A 80 28.73 -23.39 -7.55
C ASP A 80 27.27 -23.73 -7.19
N ARG A 81 26.33 -22.85 -7.56
CA ARG A 81 24.91 -22.94 -7.25
C ARG A 81 24.03 -22.47 -8.40
N LYS A 82 22.74 -22.73 -8.26
CA LYS A 82 21.67 -22.31 -9.17
C LYS A 82 20.54 -21.71 -8.35
N HIS A 83 20.15 -20.49 -8.68
CA HIS A 83 18.98 -19.82 -8.12
C HIS A 83 17.75 -20.19 -8.98
N ILE A 84 16.63 -20.58 -8.37
CA ILE A 84 15.39 -20.94 -9.09
C ILE A 84 14.22 -20.17 -8.49
N PHE A 85 13.51 -19.42 -9.31
CA PHE A 85 12.35 -18.64 -8.90
C PHE A 85 11.10 -19.26 -9.53
N ARG A 86 10.15 -19.74 -8.72
CA ARG A 86 8.86 -20.28 -9.20
C ARG A 86 7.71 -19.46 -8.63
N ARG A 87 6.68 -19.28 -9.46
CA ARG A 87 5.37 -18.82 -8.97
C ARG A 87 4.67 -20.00 -8.30
N LEU A 88 4.22 -19.82 -7.06
CA LEU A 88 3.40 -20.81 -6.36
C LEU A 88 1.90 -20.55 -6.61
N ASP A 89 1.45 -19.30 -6.37
CA ASP A 89 0.04 -18.90 -6.52
C ASP A 89 -0.09 -17.43 -6.95
N THR A 90 -1.15 -16.72 -6.52
CA THR A 90 -1.38 -15.30 -6.80
C THR A 90 -0.46 -14.35 -6.03
N GLY A 91 -0.02 -14.72 -4.82
CA GLY A 91 0.79 -13.88 -3.91
C GLY A 91 2.11 -14.51 -3.43
N ASN A 92 2.33 -15.81 -3.63
CA ASN A 92 3.50 -16.56 -3.16
C ASN A 92 4.48 -16.94 -4.28
N ILE A 93 5.77 -16.87 -3.96
CA ILE A 93 6.91 -17.26 -4.79
C ILE A 93 7.88 -18.13 -3.99
N GLU A 94 8.40 -19.15 -4.66
CA GLU A 94 9.47 -20.03 -4.20
C GLU A 94 10.79 -19.49 -4.74
N TYR A 95 11.82 -19.37 -3.89
CA TYR A 95 13.16 -18.96 -4.30
C TYR A 95 14.19 -20.00 -3.84
N ASP A 96 14.40 -21.06 -4.63
CA ASP A 96 15.44 -22.05 -4.33
C ASP A 96 16.84 -21.47 -4.53
N ILE A 97 17.73 -21.81 -3.61
CA ILE A 97 19.17 -21.89 -3.86
C ILE A 97 19.54 -23.39 -3.92
N GLN A 98 19.78 -23.89 -5.13
CA GLN A 98 20.22 -25.27 -5.36
C GLN A 98 21.75 -25.37 -5.35
N LEU A 99 22.28 -26.12 -4.38
CA LEU A 99 23.69 -26.41 -4.18
C LEU A 99 24.06 -27.70 -4.93
N ALA A 100 25.04 -27.64 -5.83
CA ALA A 100 25.48 -28.82 -6.59
C ALA A 100 26.44 -29.74 -5.79
N SER A 101 27.07 -29.20 -4.75
CA SER A 101 28.05 -29.88 -3.90
C SER A 101 28.13 -29.22 -2.52
N PRO A 102 28.80 -29.82 -1.52
CA PRO A 102 28.95 -29.23 -0.19
C PRO A 102 29.53 -27.81 -0.21
N PRO A 103 28.86 -26.83 0.43
CA PRO A 103 29.33 -25.45 0.47
C PRO A 103 30.52 -25.30 1.43
N ARG A 104 31.36 -24.28 1.21
CA ARG A 104 32.51 -23.97 2.11
C ARG A 104 32.10 -23.50 3.51
N LYS A 105 30.89 -22.98 3.66
CA LYS A 105 30.29 -22.54 4.92
C LYS A 105 28.80 -22.89 4.89
N PRO A 106 28.18 -23.28 6.00
CA PRO A 106 26.77 -23.64 6.08
C PRO A 106 25.86 -22.38 6.23
N VAL A 107 26.27 -21.27 5.61
CA VAL A 107 25.62 -19.95 5.73
C VAL A 107 25.59 -19.27 4.37
N PHE A 108 24.40 -18.85 3.94
CA PHE A 108 24.12 -18.27 2.63
C PHE A 108 23.62 -16.82 2.83
N PRO A 109 24.49 -15.81 2.64
CA PRO A 109 24.09 -14.41 2.70
C PRO A 109 23.39 -13.98 1.42
N ILE A 110 22.19 -13.41 1.56
CA ILE A 110 21.45 -12.70 0.51
C ILE A 110 21.48 -11.20 0.88
N PRO A 111 22.35 -10.37 0.27
CA PRO A 111 22.36 -8.93 0.50
C PRO A 111 21.01 -8.32 0.12
N LEU A 112 20.61 -7.29 0.86
CA LEU A 112 19.35 -6.59 0.70
C LEU A 112 19.59 -5.08 0.55
N GLU A 113 18.93 -4.45 -0.44
CA GLU A 113 18.71 -3.00 -0.42
C GLU A 113 17.33 -2.74 0.19
N VAL A 114 17.33 -2.30 1.45
CA VAL A 114 16.12 -2.12 2.26
C VAL A 114 15.67 -0.65 2.21
N PRO A 115 14.42 -0.35 1.77
CA PRO A 115 13.94 1.03 1.66
C PRO A 115 13.65 1.63 3.04
N ARG A 116 13.90 2.94 3.21
CA ARG A 116 13.76 3.64 4.49
C ARG A 116 12.30 3.66 4.97
N GLY A 117 12.01 2.84 5.98
CA GLY A 117 10.68 2.69 6.57
C GLY A 117 10.11 1.27 6.46
N LEU A 118 10.84 0.33 5.86
CA LEU A 118 10.53 -1.09 5.90
C LEU A 118 11.23 -1.74 7.11
N SER A 119 10.46 -2.37 7.99
CA SER A 119 10.94 -3.07 9.19
C SER A 119 10.77 -4.58 9.06
N PHE A 120 11.62 -5.33 9.75
CA PHE A 120 11.68 -6.80 9.74
C PHE A 120 11.39 -7.30 11.16
N HIS A 121 10.32 -8.08 11.34
CA HIS A 121 9.89 -8.57 12.64
C HIS A 121 9.97 -10.10 12.70
N LYS A 122 10.77 -10.62 13.63
CA LYS A 122 11.08 -12.05 13.71
C LYS A 122 9.98 -12.80 14.46
N GLN A 123 9.46 -13.87 13.86
CA GLN A 123 8.31 -14.61 14.38
C GLN A 123 8.70 -15.80 15.25
N GLY A 124 7.94 -16.11 16.30
CA GLY A 124 7.75 -17.48 16.78
C GLY A 124 8.97 -18.19 17.37
N ILE A 125 9.96 -17.44 17.87
CA ILE A 125 11.08 -17.99 18.66
C ILE A 125 10.80 -17.89 20.17
N ARG A 126 9.78 -17.12 20.57
CA ARG A 126 9.42 -16.92 21.98
C ARG A 126 8.75 -18.19 22.54
N LYS A 127 9.18 -18.59 23.75
CA LYS A 127 8.77 -19.85 24.39
C LYS A 127 7.25 -19.91 24.59
N GLY A 128 6.60 -20.88 23.95
CA GLY A 128 5.14 -21.08 24.01
C GLY A 128 4.41 -20.84 22.69
N SER A 129 5.02 -20.16 21.71
CA SER A 129 4.41 -19.91 20.40
C SER A 129 4.18 -21.22 19.60
N ARG A 130 2.92 -21.65 19.50
CA ARG A 130 2.46 -22.83 18.72
C ARG A 130 2.37 -22.59 17.20
N MET A 131 3.23 -21.74 16.63
CA MET A 131 3.20 -21.42 15.19
C MET A 131 3.60 -22.60 14.29
N MET A 132 3.17 -22.58 13.03
CA MET A 132 3.61 -23.53 11.99
C MET A 132 5.13 -23.50 11.79
N GLY A 133 5.72 -24.62 11.36
CA GLY A 133 7.17 -24.77 11.25
C GLY A 133 7.87 -23.79 10.31
N GLU A 134 7.19 -23.37 9.24
CA GLU A 134 7.66 -22.35 8.28
C GLU A 134 7.55 -20.91 8.81
N VAL A 135 6.72 -20.67 9.82
CA VAL A 135 6.54 -19.34 10.46
C VAL A 135 7.46 -19.19 11.67
N LYS A 136 7.74 -20.25 12.44
CA LYS A 136 8.72 -20.19 13.54
C LYS A 136 10.09 -19.79 13.02
N GLY A 137 10.61 -18.64 13.43
CA GLY A 137 11.90 -18.10 12.98
C GLY A 137 11.87 -17.40 11.61
N SER A 138 10.69 -17.19 11.03
CA SER A 138 10.49 -16.38 9.82
C SER A 138 10.58 -14.88 10.11
N TYR A 139 10.44 -14.05 9.07
CA TYR A 139 10.29 -12.60 9.20
C TYR A 139 9.00 -12.10 8.53
N ALA A 140 8.17 -11.37 9.29
CA ALA A 140 7.12 -10.52 8.74
C ALA A 140 7.70 -9.13 8.46
N LEU A 141 7.46 -8.59 7.27
CA LEU A 141 7.98 -7.29 6.86
C LEU A 141 6.83 -6.28 6.83
N TYR A 142 7.04 -5.13 7.47
CA TYR A 142 6.03 -4.08 7.60
C TYR A 142 6.56 -2.74 7.12
N TRP A 143 5.70 -1.99 6.45
CA TRP A 143 5.94 -0.60 6.10
C TRP A 143 5.45 0.32 7.21
N LYS A 144 6.18 1.41 7.44
CA LYS A 144 5.87 2.46 8.43
C LYS A 144 4.48 3.13 8.28
N ARG A 145 3.76 2.92 7.16
CA ARG A 145 2.38 3.41 6.95
C ARG A 145 1.43 2.22 6.84
N ASN A 146 0.28 2.32 7.50
CA ASN A 146 -0.74 1.28 7.61
C ASN A 146 -2.18 1.86 7.54
N ASN A 147 -2.42 2.74 6.57
CA ASN A 147 -3.70 3.40 6.33
C ASN A 147 -4.04 3.48 4.83
N GLY A 148 -5.34 3.48 4.51
CA GLY A 148 -5.84 3.58 3.14
C GLY A 148 -5.18 2.56 2.21
N LYS A 149 -4.47 3.02 1.17
CA LYS A 149 -3.78 2.13 0.21
C LYS A 149 -2.79 1.16 0.88
N TYR A 150 -2.23 1.50 2.04
CA TYR A 150 -1.28 0.66 2.75
C TYR A 150 -1.94 -0.48 3.55
N ARG A 151 -3.27 -0.42 3.80
CA ARG A 151 -4.03 -1.39 4.61
C ARG A 151 -3.32 -1.72 5.94
N THR A 152 -3.05 -2.99 6.24
CA THR A 152 -2.33 -3.44 7.44
C THR A 152 -0.86 -2.99 7.51
N GLY A 153 -0.32 -2.37 6.44
CA GLY A 153 1.09 -2.04 6.31
C GLY A 153 1.99 -3.26 6.03
N LYS A 154 1.45 -4.48 6.05
CA LYS A 154 2.23 -5.70 5.77
C LYS A 154 2.73 -5.67 4.34
N PHE A 155 4.06 -5.63 4.21
CA PHE A 155 4.74 -5.66 2.93
C PHE A 155 4.73 -7.09 2.38
N CYS A 156 5.45 -8.02 3.02
CA CYS A 156 5.42 -9.44 2.71
C CYS A 156 5.84 -10.29 3.91
N HIS A 157 5.94 -11.60 3.72
CA HIS A 157 6.47 -12.56 4.67
C HIS A 157 7.63 -13.34 4.04
N ILE A 158 8.72 -13.52 4.78
CA ILE A 158 9.89 -14.31 4.41
C ILE A 158 9.89 -15.55 5.30
N TYR A 159 9.37 -16.66 4.78
CA TYR A 159 9.19 -17.90 5.53
C TYR A 159 10.54 -18.59 5.81
N ARG A 160 10.59 -19.34 6.91
CA ARG A 160 11.78 -20.10 7.31
C ARG A 160 12.10 -21.16 6.25
N PRO A 161 13.36 -21.25 5.77
CA PRO A 161 13.65 -22.03 4.60
C PRO A 161 13.63 -23.53 4.89
N LYS A 162 12.98 -24.29 4.02
CA LYS A 162 13.04 -25.74 4.04
C LYS A 162 14.27 -26.21 3.28
N ILE A 163 15.11 -27.01 3.93
CA ILE A 163 16.35 -27.52 3.33
C ILE A 163 16.12 -28.98 2.98
N ILE A 164 16.22 -29.34 1.70
CA ILE A 164 15.84 -30.65 1.18
C ILE A 164 17.01 -31.24 0.39
N ASP A 165 17.38 -32.49 0.68
CA ASP A 165 18.44 -33.20 -0.03
C ASP A 165 17.91 -34.04 -1.21
N ALA A 166 18.79 -34.52 -2.08
CA ALA A 166 18.43 -35.35 -3.23
C ALA A 166 17.85 -36.74 -2.88
N ALA A 167 17.76 -37.08 -1.59
CA ALA A 167 17.07 -38.26 -1.08
C ALA A 167 15.67 -37.93 -0.51
N GLY A 168 15.24 -36.67 -0.55
CA GLY A 168 13.99 -36.19 0.03
C GLY A 168 14.03 -36.00 1.56
N ARG A 169 15.21 -36.14 2.19
CA ARG A 169 15.38 -35.81 3.62
C ARG A 169 15.38 -34.30 3.76
N TRP A 170 14.81 -33.78 4.85
CA TRP A 170 14.73 -32.35 5.06
C TRP A 170 14.96 -31.93 6.51
N ILE A 171 15.37 -30.67 6.68
CA ILE A 171 15.41 -29.92 7.95
C ILE A 171 14.92 -28.49 7.70
N TRP A 172 14.64 -27.75 8.77
CA TRP A 172 14.49 -26.30 8.69
C TRP A 172 15.88 -25.62 8.80
N GLY A 173 16.15 -24.64 7.95
CA GLY A 173 17.27 -23.70 8.13
C GLY A 173 16.85 -22.52 9.00
N ASP A 174 17.79 -21.79 9.58
CA ASP A 174 17.50 -20.62 10.40
C ASP A 174 17.67 -19.33 9.58
N LEU A 175 16.82 -18.32 9.85
CA LEU A 175 16.94 -16.99 9.27
C LEU A 175 17.46 -16.00 10.31
N GLU A 176 18.41 -15.16 9.90
CA GLU A 176 18.89 -14.01 10.65
C GLU A 176 18.95 -12.79 9.71
N TYR A 177 18.59 -11.61 10.19
CA TYR A 177 18.70 -10.35 9.45
C TYR A 177 19.59 -9.38 10.23
N ASP A 178 20.61 -8.82 9.57
CA ASP A 178 21.65 -7.98 10.20
C ASP A 178 21.53 -6.48 9.87
N GLY A 179 20.44 -6.07 9.19
CA GLY A 179 20.25 -4.72 8.67
C GLY A 179 20.70 -4.52 7.22
N LYS A 180 21.39 -5.50 6.62
CA LYS A 180 21.96 -5.41 5.26
C LYS A 180 21.87 -6.71 4.44
N ALA A 181 21.67 -7.85 5.09
CA ALA A 181 21.54 -9.15 4.46
C ALA A 181 20.58 -10.04 5.23
N LEU A 182 19.86 -10.91 4.50
CA LEU A 182 19.20 -12.08 5.03
C LEU A 182 20.20 -13.24 5.02
N MET A 183 20.46 -13.81 6.19
CA MET A 183 21.41 -14.88 6.40
C MET A 183 20.64 -16.18 6.59
N ILE A 184 20.71 -17.09 5.61
CA ILE A 184 20.18 -18.45 5.76
C ILE A 184 21.29 -19.33 6.35
N ARG A 185 21.06 -19.88 7.54
CA ARG A 185 21.95 -20.84 8.21
C ARG A 185 21.37 -22.25 8.11
N VAL A 186 22.21 -23.24 7.89
CA VAL A 186 21.83 -24.65 7.80
C VAL A 186 22.70 -25.45 8.78
N ASP A 187 22.19 -26.58 9.29
CA ASP A 187 23.00 -27.46 10.14
C ASP A 187 24.18 -28.06 9.34
N GLU A 188 25.40 -27.87 9.86
CA GLU A 188 26.62 -28.26 9.17
C GLU A 188 26.79 -29.78 9.10
N ASP A 189 26.41 -30.49 10.16
CA ASP A 189 26.55 -31.94 10.26
C ASP A 189 25.50 -32.67 9.43
N TRP A 190 24.34 -32.06 9.21
CA TRP A 190 23.36 -32.48 8.22
C TRP A 190 23.88 -32.25 6.80
N LEU A 191 24.45 -31.06 6.48
CA LEU A 191 25.02 -30.78 5.16
C LEU A 191 26.17 -31.72 4.78
N LYS A 192 27.00 -32.16 5.74
CA LYS A 192 28.04 -33.18 5.55
C LYS A 192 27.46 -34.56 5.20
N LYS A 193 26.24 -34.86 5.66
CA LYS A 193 25.54 -36.16 5.47
C LYS A 193 24.51 -36.13 4.33
N ALA A 194 24.20 -34.95 3.79
CA ALA A 194 23.19 -34.72 2.75
C ALA A 194 23.59 -35.34 1.40
N ARG A 195 22.62 -35.77 0.60
CA ARG A 195 22.83 -36.12 -0.81
C ARG A 195 22.61 -34.90 -1.68
N TYR A 196 23.55 -34.63 -2.59
CA TYR A 196 23.47 -33.46 -3.48
C TYR A 196 22.81 -33.82 -4.82
N PRO A 197 22.10 -32.89 -5.48
CA PRO A 197 21.92 -31.49 -5.09
C PRO A 197 21.06 -31.30 -3.83
N VAL A 198 21.37 -30.26 -3.06
CA VAL A 198 20.56 -29.79 -1.92
C VAL A 198 19.82 -28.53 -2.33
N THR A 199 18.52 -28.47 -2.09
CA THR A 199 17.70 -27.26 -2.24
C THR A 199 17.60 -26.56 -0.89
N VAL A 200 17.87 -25.26 -0.89
CA VAL A 200 17.56 -24.32 0.20
C VAL A 200 16.39 -23.47 -0.29
N ASP A 201 15.19 -23.65 0.27
CA ASP A 201 13.95 -23.01 -0.21
C ASP A 201 13.40 -22.00 0.81
N PRO A 202 13.82 -20.71 0.74
CA PRO A 202 13.09 -19.58 1.31
C PRO A 202 11.87 -19.21 0.44
N ARG A 203 10.68 -19.58 0.89
CA ARG A 203 9.42 -19.06 0.34
C ARG A 203 9.21 -17.59 0.72
N LEU A 204 8.78 -16.80 -0.26
CA LEU A 204 8.46 -15.38 -0.15
C LEU A 204 6.97 -15.19 -0.48
N GLY A 205 6.18 -14.63 0.43
CA GLY A 205 4.72 -14.59 0.28
C GLY A 205 4.09 -13.25 0.63
N SER A 206 3.08 -12.86 -0.14
CA SER A 206 2.20 -11.74 0.19
C SER A 206 0.84 -12.22 0.66
N ASP A 207 0.76 -12.45 1.96
CA ASP A 207 -0.50 -12.39 2.67
C ASP A 207 -0.58 -10.98 3.28
N SER A 208 -1.61 -10.19 2.97
CA SER A 208 -1.90 -8.93 3.71
C SER A 208 -2.36 -9.17 5.17
N VAL A 209 -2.43 -10.46 5.50
CA VAL A 209 -2.86 -11.13 6.73
C VAL A 209 -1.60 -11.62 7.46
N GLY A 210 -1.62 -11.66 8.79
CA GLY A 210 -0.57 -12.28 9.59
C GLY A 210 -0.34 -13.74 9.21
N ALA A 211 0.89 -14.26 9.36
CA ALA A 211 1.16 -15.68 9.11
C ALA A 211 0.85 -16.55 10.34
N GLY A 212 0.70 -15.94 11.52
CA GLY A 212 0.24 -16.60 12.72
C GLY A 212 -1.27 -16.81 12.71
N ASN A 213 -1.71 -18.01 12.38
CA ASN A 213 -2.90 -18.61 12.97
C ASN A 213 -2.47 -19.85 13.79
N TYR A 214 -3.15 -20.06 14.93
CA TYR A 214 -2.98 -21.29 15.69
C TYR A 214 -4.03 -22.31 15.21
N ASP A 215 -3.58 -23.51 14.86
CA ASP A 215 -4.47 -24.58 14.42
C ASP A 215 -4.63 -25.67 15.48
N PHE A 216 -5.84 -26.24 15.52
CA PHE A 216 -6.46 -26.82 16.72
C PHE A 216 -6.08 -28.28 17.00
N PHE A 217 -4.90 -28.72 16.58
CA PHE A 217 -4.43 -30.05 16.91
C PHE A 217 -3.84 -30.04 18.33
N ASP A 218 -4.70 -30.48 19.27
CA ASP A 218 -4.50 -30.80 20.70
C ASP A 218 -5.01 -29.74 21.71
N ASP A 219 -5.75 -30.23 22.72
CA ASP A 219 -6.57 -29.53 23.73
C ASP A 219 -5.80 -28.66 24.75
N GLU A 220 -4.83 -27.84 24.33
CA GLU A 220 -4.00 -27.05 25.25
C GLU A 220 -4.34 -25.54 25.30
N PRO A 221 -4.49 -24.96 26.51
CA PRO A 221 -4.80 -23.55 26.69
C PRO A 221 -3.60 -22.65 26.33
N GLY A 222 -3.84 -21.64 25.49
CA GLY A 222 -2.80 -20.69 25.07
C GLY A 222 -3.02 -20.05 23.71
N MET A 223 -4.27 -19.77 23.34
CA MET A 223 -4.59 -19.02 22.12
C MET A 223 -4.92 -17.55 22.43
N PRO A 224 -4.61 -16.59 21.53
CA PRO A 224 -5.23 -15.27 21.49
C PRO A 224 -6.64 -15.40 20.89
N THR A 225 -7.49 -16.22 21.53
CA THR A 225 -8.93 -16.23 21.30
C THR A 225 -9.56 -15.11 22.08
N ILE A 226 -10.30 -14.26 21.39
CA ILE A 226 -11.05 -13.19 22.02
C ILE A 226 -12.48 -13.69 22.13
N ASP A 227 -12.69 -14.55 23.13
CA ASP A 227 -14.02 -15.01 23.52
C ASP A 227 -14.66 -13.99 24.47
N LEU A 228 -15.89 -13.60 24.15
CA LEU A 228 -16.66 -12.51 24.76
C LEU A 228 -15.82 -11.24 25.08
N GLY A 229 -14.76 -10.98 24.33
CA GLY A 229 -13.74 -10.01 24.72
C GLY A 229 -13.64 -8.83 23.76
N MET A 230 -12.89 -7.81 24.15
CA MET A 230 -12.49 -6.75 23.24
C MET A 230 -10.99 -6.82 23.01
N ALA A 231 -10.59 -6.83 21.74
CA ALA A 231 -9.19 -6.75 21.31
C ALA A 231 -8.98 -5.48 20.51
N ILE A 232 -8.07 -4.63 20.98
CA ILE A 232 -7.79 -3.34 20.38
C ILE A 232 -6.30 -3.10 20.29
N GLN A 233 -5.90 -2.58 19.14
CA GLN A 233 -4.53 -2.27 18.79
C GLN A 233 -4.33 -0.76 18.70
N LYS A 234 -3.20 -0.31 19.24
CA LYS A 234 -2.80 1.09 19.14
C LYS A 234 -2.48 1.49 17.70
N LEU A 235 -2.95 2.66 17.30
CA LEU A 235 -2.68 3.33 16.03
C LEU A 235 -2.31 4.80 16.29
N ASN A 236 -1.43 5.35 15.45
CA ASN A 236 -1.15 6.78 15.42
C ASN A 236 -1.24 7.22 13.94
N PRO A 237 -2.38 7.74 13.47
CA PRO A 237 -2.58 8.02 12.05
C PRO A 237 -1.85 9.30 11.62
N ASP A 238 -1.17 9.25 10.47
CA ASP A 238 -0.50 10.42 9.85
C ASP A 238 -1.48 11.51 9.35
N LEU A 239 -2.79 11.27 9.40
CA LEU A 239 -3.85 12.14 8.88
C LEU A 239 -5.03 12.20 9.87
N PRO A 240 -5.84 13.28 9.88
CA PRO A 240 -7.03 13.37 10.71
C PRO A 240 -8.06 12.28 10.36
N VAL A 241 -8.73 11.73 11.37
CA VAL A 241 -9.76 10.70 11.22
C VAL A 241 -11.13 11.29 11.52
N ALA A 242 -12.05 11.30 10.55
CA ALA A 242 -13.38 11.87 10.71
C ALA A 242 -14.46 11.10 9.93
N GLY A 243 -15.73 11.33 10.29
CA GLY A 243 -16.87 10.83 9.54
C GLY A 243 -16.95 9.30 9.48
N ALA A 244 -17.25 8.75 8.30
CA ALA A 244 -17.42 7.33 8.11
C ALA A 244 -16.08 6.58 8.12
N CYS A 245 -16.00 5.53 8.94
CA CYS A 245 -14.88 4.60 9.01
C CYS A 245 -15.38 3.19 8.67
N THR A 246 -14.67 2.48 7.79
CA THR A 246 -14.98 1.10 7.39
C THR A 246 -13.86 0.17 7.88
N PRO A 247 -14.09 -0.57 8.97
CA PRO A 247 -13.16 -1.55 9.49
C PRO A 247 -13.21 -2.85 8.68
N TYR A 248 -12.07 -3.50 8.59
CA TYR A 248 -11.85 -4.77 7.91
C TYR A 248 -11.13 -5.73 8.84
N TYR A 249 -11.71 -6.90 9.06
CA TYR A 249 -11.12 -8.00 9.85
C TYR A 249 -10.97 -9.22 8.93
N TYR A 250 -9.80 -9.82 8.89
CA TYR A 250 -9.65 -11.08 8.17
C TYR A 250 -10.17 -12.25 9.01
N SER A 251 -11.03 -13.08 8.41
CA SER A 251 -11.57 -14.28 9.06
C SER A 251 -11.43 -15.52 8.19
N TYR A 252 -11.33 -16.67 8.84
CA TYR A 252 -10.98 -17.96 8.23
C TYR A 252 -11.56 -19.19 8.93
N LYS A 253 -12.20 -19.05 10.10
CA LYS A 253 -12.76 -20.17 10.85
C LYS A 253 -14.26 -20.31 10.59
N ASN A 254 -14.68 -21.57 10.43
CA ASN A 254 -16.06 -21.98 10.62
C ASN A 254 -16.34 -21.99 12.13
N GLU A 255 -16.70 -20.82 12.64
CA GLU A 255 -17.37 -20.66 13.93
C GLU A 255 -18.63 -19.84 13.68
N TRP A 256 -19.78 -20.40 14.03
CA TRP A 256 -21.10 -19.88 13.65
C TRP A 256 -21.52 -18.69 14.51
N GLU A 257 -20.97 -18.58 15.72
CA GLU A 257 -21.19 -17.42 16.59
C GLU A 257 -20.28 -16.24 16.22
N ALA A 258 -19.14 -16.49 15.59
CA ALA A 258 -18.02 -15.54 15.50
C ALA A 258 -18.42 -14.16 14.99
N GLY A 259 -18.18 -13.12 15.80
CA GLY A 259 -18.51 -11.75 15.43
C GLY A 259 -18.50 -10.75 16.57
N GLY A 260 -18.61 -9.48 16.22
CA GLY A 260 -18.53 -8.40 17.18
C GLY A 260 -18.88 -7.04 16.61
N PHE A 261 -18.69 -6.02 17.44
CA PHE A 261 -18.86 -4.62 17.05
C PHE A 261 -17.49 -3.99 16.87
N PRO A 262 -17.25 -3.28 15.76
CA PRO A 262 -16.03 -2.51 15.59
C PRO A 262 -16.01 -1.34 16.58
N VAL A 263 -14.86 -1.09 17.17
CA VAL A 263 -14.67 -0.05 18.18
C VAL A 263 -13.44 0.79 17.87
N LEU A 264 -13.56 2.09 18.12
CA LEU A 264 -12.47 3.05 18.07
C LEU A 264 -12.50 3.88 19.36
N TYR A 265 -11.38 3.92 20.07
CA TYR A 265 -11.18 4.75 21.25
C TYR A 265 -10.06 5.77 20.99
N ASP A 266 -10.09 6.90 21.70
CA ASP A 266 -9.00 7.87 21.76
C ASP A 266 -8.17 7.76 23.06
N GLY A 267 -7.01 8.42 23.06
CA GLY A 267 -6.19 8.69 24.23
C GLY A 267 -5.03 7.72 24.49
N ASN A 268 -4.21 8.05 25.49
CA ASN A 268 -3.08 7.22 25.93
C ASN A 268 -3.51 5.82 26.42
N LEU A 269 -4.76 5.70 26.87
CA LEU A 269 -5.45 4.47 27.23
C LEU A 269 -6.82 4.47 26.54
N PRO A 270 -7.32 3.32 26.07
CA PRO A 270 -8.61 3.21 25.40
C PRO A 270 -9.76 3.32 26.40
N VAL A 271 -10.15 4.55 26.72
CA VAL A 271 -11.22 4.84 27.70
C VAL A 271 -12.39 5.55 27.04
N ASN A 272 -12.14 6.49 26.12
CA ASN A 272 -13.18 7.27 25.46
C ASN A 272 -13.57 6.61 24.13
N LEU A 273 -14.76 6.02 24.05
CA LEU A 273 -15.28 5.45 22.80
C LEU A 273 -15.70 6.57 21.84
N VAL A 274 -15.04 6.67 20.69
CA VAL A 274 -15.33 7.71 19.66
C VAL A 274 -16.09 7.17 18.45
N SER A 275 -16.11 5.85 18.26
CA SER A 275 -16.96 5.15 17.28
C SER A 275 -18.43 5.11 17.72
N ASN A 276 -19.34 5.42 16.80
CA ASN A 276 -20.78 5.49 17.02
C ASN A 276 -21.56 4.73 15.93
N ASN A 277 -22.71 4.17 16.32
CA ASN A 277 -23.60 3.36 15.47
C ASN A 277 -22.86 2.20 14.76
N ALA A 278 -21.95 1.55 15.48
CA ALA A 278 -21.18 0.41 15.00
C ALA A 278 -22.10 -0.81 14.72
N PRO A 279 -22.13 -1.35 13.49
CA PRO A 279 -22.93 -2.52 13.18
C PRO A 279 -22.29 -3.80 13.75
N PHE A 280 -23.11 -4.83 13.98
CA PHE A 280 -22.57 -6.17 14.25
C PHE A 280 -21.95 -6.73 12.96
N ILE A 281 -20.68 -7.10 13.02
CA ILE A 281 -19.96 -7.75 11.92
C ILE A 281 -19.92 -9.25 12.19
N ASN A 282 -20.53 -10.02 11.29
CA ASN A 282 -20.44 -11.47 11.29
C ASN A 282 -19.10 -11.91 10.68
N LEU A 283 -18.29 -12.63 11.47
CA LEU A 283 -16.98 -13.14 11.10
C LEU A 283 -16.99 -14.61 10.69
N TYR A 284 -18.14 -15.28 10.73
CA TYR A 284 -18.32 -16.65 10.26
C TYR A 284 -17.81 -16.86 8.81
N VAL A 285 -17.05 -17.94 8.61
CA VAL A 285 -16.66 -18.47 7.30
C VAL A 285 -17.19 -19.91 7.19
N PRO A 286 -18.26 -20.16 6.42
CA PRO A 286 -18.82 -21.51 6.23
C PRO A 286 -17.83 -22.56 5.74
N THR A 287 -18.08 -23.84 6.05
CA THR A 287 -17.35 -24.94 5.40
C THR A 287 -17.56 -24.90 3.89
N GLY A 288 -16.46 -24.74 3.14
CA GLY A 288 -16.46 -24.62 1.69
C GLY A 288 -16.27 -23.19 1.18
N ASP A 289 -16.45 -22.19 2.03
CA ASP A 289 -16.13 -20.79 1.70
C ASP A 289 -14.63 -20.49 1.94
N SER A 290 -14.08 -19.60 1.13
CA SER A 290 -12.70 -19.12 1.32
C SER A 290 -12.59 -18.11 2.47
N PRO A 291 -11.48 -18.13 3.23
CA PRO A 291 -11.08 -17.05 4.13
C PRO A 291 -11.14 -15.68 3.44
N SER A 292 -11.65 -14.67 4.14
CA SER A 292 -12.03 -13.39 3.54
C SER A 292 -12.02 -12.23 4.55
N TRP A 293 -11.83 -11.02 4.02
CA TRP A 293 -12.04 -9.78 4.77
C TRP A 293 -13.53 -9.53 5.01
N LYS A 294 -13.90 -9.23 6.25
CA LYS A 294 -15.27 -8.91 6.70
C LYS A 294 -15.29 -7.46 7.20
N SER A 295 -16.35 -6.71 6.92
CA SER A 295 -16.41 -5.28 7.23
C SER A 295 -17.81 -4.78 7.58
N GLY A 296 -17.88 -3.64 8.26
CA GLY A 296 -19.13 -2.95 8.59
C GLY A 296 -18.88 -1.54 9.12
N SER A 297 -19.30 -0.53 8.37
CA SER A 297 -18.93 0.87 8.62
C SER A 297 -19.62 1.49 9.84
N PHE A 298 -18.90 2.33 10.57
CA PHE A 298 -19.38 3.15 11.69
C PHE A 298 -19.02 4.62 11.46
N ASN A 299 -19.52 5.54 12.31
CA ASN A 299 -19.13 6.96 12.25
C ASN A 299 -18.28 7.36 13.46
N VAL A 300 -17.32 8.25 13.25
CA VAL A 300 -16.56 8.91 14.31
C VAL A 300 -17.21 10.26 14.62
N ASN A 301 -17.69 10.43 15.86
CA ASN A 301 -18.46 11.62 16.26
C ASN A 301 -17.61 12.89 16.39
N ILE A 302 -16.33 12.75 16.74
CA ILE A 302 -15.39 13.85 16.99
C ILE A 302 -14.16 13.61 16.12
N GLN A 303 -13.83 14.55 15.25
CA GLN A 303 -12.63 14.47 14.42
C GLN A 303 -11.39 14.29 15.29
N GLN A 304 -10.63 13.25 15.02
CA GLN A 304 -9.33 12.98 15.62
C GLN A 304 -8.26 13.69 14.78
N SER A 305 -7.26 14.26 15.43
CA SER A 305 -6.15 14.96 14.79
C SER A 305 -5.11 13.97 14.25
N ALA A 306 -4.30 14.43 13.29
CA ALA A 306 -3.12 13.68 12.87
C ALA A 306 -2.15 13.53 14.05
N GLY A 307 -1.65 12.31 14.27
CA GLY A 307 -0.77 11.97 15.39
C GLY A 307 -1.46 11.62 16.71
N ASP A 308 -2.80 11.70 16.80
CA ASP A 308 -3.53 11.28 18.00
C ASP A 308 -3.35 9.77 18.26
N GLN A 309 -3.32 9.39 19.53
CA GLN A 309 -3.25 7.98 19.91
C GLN A 309 -4.65 7.39 19.88
N LEU A 310 -4.90 6.50 18.92
CA LEU A 310 -6.16 5.80 18.77
C LEU A 310 -5.99 4.32 19.11
N TRP A 311 -7.08 3.67 19.50
CA TRP A 311 -7.14 2.23 19.72
C TRP A 311 -8.30 1.64 18.93
N PHE A 312 -7.96 0.81 17.95
CA PHE A 312 -8.92 0.22 17.02
C PHE A 312 -8.98 -1.29 17.18
N GLY A 313 -10.17 -1.87 17.09
CA GLY A 313 -10.32 -3.30 16.93
C GLY A 313 -11.77 -3.74 17.09
N LEU A 314 -11.97 -4.92 17.66
CA LEU A 314 -13.27 -5.57 17.76
C LEU A 314 -13.64 -5.80 19.22
N MET A 315 -14.83 -5.35 19.61
CA MET A 315 -15.55 -5.86 20.78
C MET A 315 -16.32 -7.11 20.32
N ALA A 316 -15.69 -8.28 20.45
CA ALA A 316 -16.27 -9.57 20.13
C ALA A 316 -17.47 -9.83 21.06
N LYS A 317 -18.64 -10.03 20.45
CA LYS A 317 -19.82 -10.53 21.15
C LYS A 317 -19.74 -12.05 21.35
N TYR A 318 -18.97 -12.71 20.48
CA TYR A 318 -18.74 -14.13 20.38
C TYR A 318 -17.38 -14.35 19.69
N TYR A 319 -16.71 -15.48 19.97
CA TYR A 319 -15.41 -15.91 19.42
C TYR A 319 -14.84 -15.11 18.25
N TYR A 320 -13.75 -14.37 18.47
CA TYR A 320 -12.92 -13.85 17.39
C TYR A 320 -11.56 -14.57 17.33
N TYR A 321 -11.28 -15.13 16.15
CA TYR A 321 -10.02 -15.79 15.78
C TYR A 321 -9.24 -14.90 14.80
N PRO A 322 -8.40 -13.96 15.27
CA PRO A 322 -7.55 -13.17 14.39
C PRO A 322 -6.38 -14.01 13.86
N TYR A 323 -5.98 -13.75 12.62
CA TYR A 323 -4.57 -13.91 12.24
C TYR A 323 -3.74 -12.75 12.78
N PHE A 324 -2.47 -12.99 13.09
CA PHE A 324 -1.56 -11.97 13.60
C PHE A 324 -0.11 -12.25 13.16
N ASP A 325 0.77 -11.26 13.33
CA ASP A 325 2.24 -11.44 13.34
C ASP A 325 2.79 -10.89 14.68
N GLU A 326 3.87 -11.47 15.20
CA GLU A 326 4.69 -10.89 16.28
C GLU A 326 5.46 -9.69 15.72
N VAL A 327 5.26 -8.49 16.28
CA VAL A 327 5.76 -7.22 15.76
C VAL A 327 6.22 -6.37 16.94
N ASP A 328 7.53 -6.34 17.20
CA ASP A 328 8.12 -5.59 18.32
C ASP A 328 7.57 -4.15 18.43
N GLY A 329 7.06 -3.79 19.61
CA GLY A 329 6.43 -2.50 19.88
C GLY A 329 4.94 -2.39 19.52
N ALA A 330 4.33 -3.41 18.89
CA ALA A 330 2.89 -3.47 18.75
C ALA A 330 2.22 -3.59 20.13
N GLN A 331 1.12 -2.88 20.35
CA GLN A 331 0.40 -2.92 21.63
C GLN A 331 -1.02 -3.45 21.41
N LEU A 332 -1.24 -4.69 21.83
CA LEU A 332 -2.57 -5.28 21.97
C LEU A 332 -3.06 -5.10 23.41
N ARG A 333 -4.25 -4.53 23.55
CA ARG A 333 -5.00 -4.55 24.81
C ARG A 333 -6.20 -5.46 24.69
N VAL A 334 -6.49 -6.17 25.78
CA VAL A 334 -7.62 -7.10 25.89
C VAL A 334 -8.46 -6.75 27.11
N HIS A 335 -9.76 -7.01 26.98
CA HIS A 335 -10.76 -6.68 27.98
C HIS A 335 -11.89 -7.73 27.96
N TYR A 336 -12.48 -8.05 29.11
CA TYR A 336 -13.48 -9.11 29.29
C TYR A 336 -14.81 -8.54 29.83
N PRO A 337 -15.96 -9.21 29.67
CA PRO A 337 -17.27 -8.60 29.97
C PRO A 337 -17.45 -8.19 31.43
N SER A 338 -16.76 -8.87 32.33
CA SER A 338 -16.81 -8.62 33.77
C SER A 338 -16.08 -7.35 34.22
N SER A 339 -15.34 -6.67 33.33
CA SER A 339 -14.49 -5.52 33.69
C SER A 339 -14.82 -4.22 32.94
N PHE A 340 -15.98 -4.08 32.28
CA PHE A 340 -16.31 -2.94 31.37
C PHE A 340 -16.09 -1.53 31.94
N ASP A 341 -16.13 -1.36 33.27
CA ASP A 341 -15.87 -0.08 33.94
C ASP A 341 -14.37 0.28 34.08
N ALA A 342 -13.46 -0.62 33.68
CA ALA A 342 -12.00 -0.46 33.78
C ALA A 342 -11.32 -0.36 32.40
N PRO A 343 -10.22 0.42 32.27
CA PRO A 343 -9.45 0.49 31.03
C PRO A 343 -8.91 -0.89 30.61
N PRO A 344 -9.01 -1.29 29.32
CA PRO A 344 -8.44 -2.51 28.78
C PRO A 344 -6.98 -2.78 29.18
N GLU A 345 -6.74 -3.96 29.74
CA GLU A 345 -5.41 -4.37 30.19
C GLU A 345 -4.48 -4.65 29.01
N VAL A 346 -3.16 -4.56 29.22
CA VAL A 346 -2.20 -5.02 28.22
C VAL A 346 -2.30 -6.55 28.14
N CYS A 347 -2.42 -7.07 26.93
CA CYS A 347 -2.46 -8.52 26.72
C CYS A 347 -1.14 -9.14 27.23
N GLY A 348 -1.22 -10.06 28.21
CA GLY A 348 -0.03 -10.75 28.73
C GLY A 348 0.17 -10.80 30.25
N SER A 349 -0.79 -10.36 31.08
CA SER A 349 -0.67 -10.43 32.56
C SER A 349 -0.66 -11.87 33.12
N THR A 350 -1.11 -12.87 32.37
CA THR A 350 -1.10 -14.29 32.76
C THR A 350 -0.42 -15.24 31.76
N TYR A 351 -0.54 -15.03 30.44
CA TYR A 351 0.07 -15.90 29.42
C TYR A 351 0.62 -15.14 28.19
N SER A 352 1.90 -14.74 28.27
CA SER A 352 2.90 -14.84 27.19
C SER A 352 2.63 -14.31 25.75
N TYR A 353 1.82 -13.28 25.53
CA TYR A 353 1.74 -12.58 24.22
C TYR A 353 2.46 -11.22 24.22
N PRO A 354 3.77 -11.16 23.98
CA PRO A 354 4.43 -9.89 23.70
C PRO A 354 4.13 -9.45 22.26
N ASP A 355 3.73 -8.19 22.14
CA ASP A 355 3.68 -7.38 20.92
C ASP A 355 3.20 -8.10 19.64
N ILE A 356 1.88 -8.21 19.47
CA ILE A 356 1.26 -8.75 18.24
C ILE A 356 0.45 -7.70 17.47
N LEU A 357 0.51 -7.77 16.14
CA LEU A 357 -0.26 -6.95 15.20
C LEU A 357 -1.32 -7.84 14.53
N LEU A 358 -2.59 -7.50 14.75
CA LEU A 358 -3.73 -8.27 14.25
C LEU A 358 -3.98 -7.98 12.76
N SER A 359 -4.59 -8.94 12.07
CA SER A 359 -5.00 -8.84 10.66
C SER A 359 -6.28 -8.03 10.53
N GLN A 360 -6.17 -6.75 10.88
CA GLN A 360 -7.25 -5.77 10.83
C GLN A 360 -6.71 -4.42 10.34
N TYR A 361 -7.55 -3.68 9.64
CA TYR A 361 -7.31 -2.27 9.28
C TYR A 361 -8.64 -1.56 9.18
N PHE A 362 -8.65 -0.23 9.03
CA PHE A 362 -9.86 0.49 8.62
C PHE A 362 -9.55 1.58 7.62
N ASP A 363 -10.47 1.77 6.68
CA ASP A 363 -10.50 2.93 5.81
C ASP A 363 -11.32 4.04 6.48
N PHE A 364 -10.92 5.31 6.31
CA PHE A 364 -11.60 6.45 6.90
C PHE A 364 -11.60 7.65 5.96
N ILE A 365 -12.50 8.59 6.21
CA ILE A 365 -12.53 9.87 5.50
C ILE A 365 -11.62 10.86 6.23
N SER A 366 -10.49 11.22 5.60
CA SER A 366 -9.73 12.41 6.01
C SER A 366 -10.45 13.65 5.50
N VAL A 367 -11.03 14.44 6.41
CA VAL A 367 -11.52 15.78 6.07
C VAL A 367 -10.34 16.73 6.07
N THR A 368 -9.67 16.85 4.92
CA THR A 368 -8.61 17.83 4.71
C THR A 368 -9.23 19.17 4.35
N THR A 369 -9.35 20.06 5.33
CA THR A 369 -9.74 21.45 5.08
C THR A 369 -8.57 22.20 4.44
N TRP A 370 -8.77 22.73 3.23
CA TRP A 370 -7.78 23.54 2.55
C TRP A 370 -8.11 25.02 2.76
N ASN A 371 -7.33 25.69 3.61
CA ASN A 371 -7.37 27.15 3.73
C ASN A 371 -6.46 27.75 2.66
N VAL A 372 -7.05 28.32 1.60
CA VAL A 372 -6.31 29.06 0.57
C VAL A 372 -6.25 30.53 0.97
N GLU A 373 -5.13 30.95 1.53
CA GLU A 373 -4.88 32.37 1.83
C GLU A 373 -4.40 33.10 0.55
N ILE A 374 -5.28 33.89 -0.08
CA ILE A 374 -4.93 34.73 -1.23
C ILE A 374 -4.19 35.98 -0.74
N SER A 375 -2.94 35.80 -0.32
CA SER A 375 -2.05 36.86 0.18
C SER A 375 -1.41 37.65 -0.97
N GLY A 376 -2.21 38.37 -1.75
CA GLY A 376 -1.68 39.21 -2.82
C GLY A 376 -2.68 40.20 -3.40
N ARG A 377 -2.30 41.48 -3.48
CA ARG A 377 -2.89 42.36 -4.49
C ARG A 377 -2.39 41.89 -5.85
N ILE A 378 -3.26 41.23 -6.62
CA ILE A 378 -3.08 41.14 -8.07
C ILE A 378 -3.16 42.57 -8.59
N LYS A 379 -2.01 43.25 -8.69
CA LYS A 379 -1.90 44.41 -9.57
C LYS A 379 -2.13 43.87 -10.98
N PRO A 380 -3.04 44.45 -11.78
CA PRO A 380 -3.13 44.11 -13.19
C PRO A 380 -1.73 44.22 -13.80
N ASP A 381 -1.30 43.20 -14.53
CA ASP A 381 -0.02 43.26 -15.24
C ASP A 381 -0.03 44.51 -16.12
N GLU A 382 0.96 45.38 -15.90
CA GLU A 382 1.08 46.64 -16.61
C GLU A 382 1.20 46.42 -18.13
N VAL A 383 1.66 45.23 -18.54
CA VAL A 383 1.70 44.76 -19.92
C VAL A 383 0.30 44.43 -20.45
N LEU A 384 -0.52 43.70 -19.69
CA LEU A 384 -1.92 43.40 -20.07
C LEU A 384 -2.77 44.68 -20.16
N PHE A 385 -2.58 45.63 -19.24
CA PHE A 385 -3.29 46.91 -19.27
C PHE A 385 -2.91 47.73 -20.51
N LYS A 386 -1.61 47.78 -20.86
CA LYS A 386 -1.12 48.44 -22.08
C LYS A 386 -1.55 47.73 -23.37
N GLN A 387 -1.65 46.39 -23.38
CA GLN A 387 -2.19 45.64 -24.51
C GLN A 387 -3.70 45.87 -24.68
N ALA A 388 -4.46 45.96 -23.59
CA ALA A 388 -5.89 46.28 -23.64
C ALA A 388 -6.14 47.71 -24.14
N GLU A 389 -5.34 48.70 -23.71
CA GLU A 389 -5.39 50.05 -24.29
C GLU A 389 -5.00 50.07 -25.77
N TYR A 390 -3.94 49.36 -26.16
CA TYR A 390 -3.50 49.28 -27.56
C TYR A 390 -4.59 48.69 -28.46
N LEU A 391 -5.24 47.60 -28.05
CA LEU A 391 -6.36 46.99 -28.79
C LEU A 391 -7.56 47.93 -28.87
N ARG A 392 -7.86 48.67 -27.80
CA ARG A 392 -8.94 49.66 -27.76
C ARG A 392 -8.66 50.88 -28.68
N GLN A 393 -7.40 51.31 -28.79
CA GLN A 393 -7.00 52.36 -29.73
C GLN A 393 -6.95 51.85 -31.18
N SER A 394 -6.65 50.57 -31.39
CA SER A 394 -6.68 49.93 -32.72
C SER A 394 -8.11 49.80 -33.26
N SER A 395 -9.11 49.58 -32.41
CA SER A 395 -10.51 49.39 -32.85
C SER A 395 -11.21 50.65 -33.37
N ASP A 396 -10.64 51.84 -33.13
CA ASP A 396 -11.23 53.11 -33.57
C ASP A 396 -10.85 53.51 -35.02
N ASN A 397 -9.94 52.76 -35.67
CA ASN A 397 -9.39 53.11 -37.00
C ASN A 397 -9.74 52.16 -38.15
N GLU A 398 -10.23 50.94 -37.91
CA GLU A 398 -10.58 49.98 -38.98
C GLU A 398 -12.03 49.48 -38.84
N GLY A 399 -12.80 49.63 -39.92
CA GLY A 399 -14.26 49.44 -39.96
C GLY A 399 -14.73 47.99 -40.00
N GLU A 400 -14.27 47.14 -39.07
CA GLU A 400 -14.70 45.73 -38.97
C GLU A 400 -15.94 45.57 -38.07
N THR A 401 -17.08 46.02 -38.60
CA THR A 401 -18.31 46.13 -37.81
C THR A 401 -18.97 44.81 -37.38
N GLU A 402 -18.65 43.66 -38.00
CA GLU A 402 -19.38 42.40 -37.73
C GLU A 402 -18.77 41.56 -36.58
N GLU A 403 -17.46 41.27 -36.60
CA GLU A 403 -16.80 40.56 -35.48
C GLU A 403 -16.83 41.37 -34.16
N ILE A 404 -16.75 42.70 -34.24
CA ILE A 404 -16.85 43.59 -33.06
C ILE A 404 -18.27 43.59 -32.48
N ASN A 405 -19.31 43.49 -33.31
CA ASN A 405 -20.68 43.39 -32.82
C ASN A 405 -20.99 42.00 -32.25
N ALA A 406 -20.44 40.93 -32.83
CA ALA A 406 -20.50 39.59 -32.23
C ALA A 406 -19.81 39.55 -30.85
N SER A 407 -18.61 40.16 -30.74
CA SER A 407 -17.86 40.28 -29.49
C SER A 407 -18.59 41.11 -28.43
N ARG A 408 -19.20 42.24 -28.80
CA ARG A 408 -20.05 43.04 -27.90
C ARG A 408 -21.34 42.33 -27.49
N GLY A 409 -21.92 41.50 -28.37
CA GLY A 409 -23.03 40.61 -28.05
C GLY A 409 -22.63 39.57 -26.99
N LEU A 410 -21.46 38.94 -27.15
CA LEU A 410 -20.92 37.97 -26.21
C LEU A 410 -20.65 38.60 -24.83
N ILE A 411 -20.07 39.81 -24.78
CA ILE A 411 -19.81 40.54 -23.54
C ILE A 411 -21.13 40.84 -22.79
N ARG A 412 -22.16 41.37 -23.48
CA ARG A 412 -23.48 41.61 -22.85
C ARG A 412 -24.17 40.33 -22.39
N LEU A 413 -23.95 39.22 -23.08
CA LEU A 413 -24.47 37.91 -22.66
C LEU A 413 -23.77 37.42 -21.38
N ILE A 414 -22.45 37.63 -21.27
CA ILE A 414 -21.66 37.32 -20.07
C ILE A 414 -22.09 38.21 -18.89
N GLU A 415 -22.32 39.52 -19.12
CA GLU A 415 -22.88 40.43 -18.11
C GLU A 415 -24.27 39.98 -17.62
N THR A 416 -25.10 39.45 -18.53
CA THR A 416 -26.44 38.92 -18.19
C THR A 416 -26.35 37.60 -17.39
N LEU A 417 -25.36 36.75 -17.69
CA LEU A 417 -25.10 35.51 -16.94
C LEU A 417 -24.53 35.78 -15.54
N ALA A 418 -23.65 36.78 -15.39
CA ALA A 418 -23.04 37.14 -14.11
C ALA A 418 -24.04 37.64 -13.05
N GLY A 419 -25.24 38.09 -13.47
CA GLY A 419 -26.32 38.49 -12.57
C GLY A 419 -27.38 37.40 -12.27
N SER A 420 -27.26 36.20 -12.85
CA SER A 420 -28.29 35.15 -12.75
C SER A 420 -27.92 34.03 -11.77
N THR A 421 -28.74 33.83 -10.74
CA THR A 421 -28.61 32.72 -9.77
C THR A 421 -29.39 31.47 -10.17
N ASP A 422 -30.07 31.45 -11.33
CA ASP A 422 -30.93 30.34 -11.75
C ASP A 422 -30.27 29.41 -12.79
N ILE A 423 -30.04 28.17 -12.36
CA ILE A 423 -29.37 27.10 -13.11
C ILE A 423 -30.11 26.73 -14.41
N LEU A 424 -31.44 26.84 -14.45
CA LEU A 424 -32.23 26.54 -15.67
C LEU A 424 -32.01 27.58 -16.77
N SER A 425 -31.77 28.84 -16.38
CA SER A 425 -31.45 29.93 -17.31
C SER A 425 -30.06 29.73 -17.93
N LEU A 426 -29.06 29.42 -17.10
CA LEU A 426 -27.69 29.06 -17.54
C LEU A 426 -27.68 27.88 -18.52
N SER A 427 -28.41 26.80 -18.22
CA SER A 427 -28.53 25.61 -19.08
C SER A 427 -29.05 25.93 -20.48
N THR A 428 -30.02 26.84 -20.57
CA THR A 428 -30.66 27.24 -21.84
C THR A 428 -29.73 28.11 -22.68
N VAL A 429 -28.99 29.04 -22.05
CA VAL A 429 -28.00 29.89 -22.75
C VAL A 429 -26.83 29.05 -23.26
N TYR A 430 -26.31 28.13 -22.46
CA TYR A 430 -25.19 27.24 -22.86
C TYR A 430 -25.52 26.39 -24.10
N LYS A 431 -26.77 25.89 -24.20
CA LYS A 431 -27.23 25.13 -25.38
C LYS A 431 -27.32 25.97 -26.65
N ARG A 432 -27.67 27.26 -26.56
CA ARG A 432 -27.60 28.18 -27.71
C ARG A 432 -26.17 28.44 -28.13
N LEU A 433 -25.29 28.77 -27.18
CA LEU A 433 -23.87 29.03 -27.44
C LEU A 433 -23.20 27.85 -28.17
N SER A 434 -23.49 26.63 -27.72
CA SER A 434 -22.94 25.40 -28.31
C SER A 434 -23.34 25.19 -29.77
N ALA A 435 -24.55 25.62 -30.16
CA ALA A 435 -25.05 25.50 -31.52
C ALA A 435 -24.42 26.53 -32.47
N GLU A 436 -24.22 27.77 -32.01
CA GLU A 436 -23.61 28.84 -32.81
C GLU A 436 -22.09 28.63 -32.99
N ILE A 437 -21.39 28.10 -31.97
CA ILE A 437 -19.94 27.79 -32.06
C ILE A 437 -19.64 26.64 -33.02
N LEU A 438 -20.59 25.71 -33.23
CA LEU A 438 -20.40 24.54 -34.10
C LEU A 438 -20.35 24.87 -35.60
N ASP A 439 -20.86 26.05 -36.02
CA ASP A 439 -20.97 26.46 -37.42
C ASP A 439 -19.73 27.21 -37.96
N LEU A 440 -18.80 27.64 -37.08
CA LEU A 440 -17.63 28.45 -37.43
C LEU A 440 -16.32 27.64 -37.43
N LYS A 441 -16.18 26.72 -38.38
CA LYS A 441 -15.00 25.84 -38.54
C LYS A 441 -13.91 26.39 -39.46
N ASP A 442 -12.74 26.70 -38.88
CA ASP A 442 -11.41 26.15 -39.25
C ASP A 442 -10.22 27.09 -38.93
N ALA A 443 -10.47 28.40 -38.85
CA ALA A 443 -9.49 29.38 -38.38
C ALA A 443 -9.48 29.47 -36.84
N PHE A 444 -10.68 29.56 -36.24
CA PHE A 444 -10.84 29.73 -34.79
C PHE A 444 -10.29 28.54 -34.00
N SER A 445 -10.57 27.30 -34.41
CA SER A 445 -10.14 26.08 -33.71
C SER A 445 -8.61 25.99 -33.52
N ARG A 446 -7.82 26.45 -34.50
CA ARG A 446 -6.34 26.46 -34.40
C ARG A 446 -5.80 27.50 -33.43
N ARG A 447 -6.44 28.67 -33.29
CA ARG A 447 -6.06 29.67 -32.28
C ARG A 447 -6.65 29.38 -30.91
N LEU A 448 -7.86 28.85 -30.85
CA LEU A 448 -8.51 28.41 -29.61
C LEU A 448 -7.76 27.25 -28.96
N SER A 449 -7.19 26.31 -29.73
CA SER A 449 -6.35 25.25 -29.15
C SER A 449 -5.05 25.80 -28.53
N SER A 450 -4.42 26.81 -29.16
CA SER A 450 -3.27 27.51 -28.56
C SER A 450 -3.67 28.33 -27.34
N PHE A 451 -4.83 29.00 -27.37
CA PHE A 451 -5.38 29.75 -26.24
C PHE A 451 -5.72 28.82 -25.07
N ILE A 452 -6.37 27.69 -25.32
CA ILE A 452 -6.64 26.65 -24.32
C ILE A 452 -5.33 26.08 -23.78
N THR A 453 -4.30 25.83 -24.60
CA THR A 453 -2.99 25.36 -24.10
C THR A 453 -2.32 26.39 -23.18
N ILE A 454 -2.51 27.69 -23.43
CA ILE A 454 -2.05 28.79 -22.55
C ILE A 454 -2.92 28.87 -21.28
N MET A 455 -4.22 28.65 -21.38
CA MET A 455 -5.18 28.69 -20.26
C MET A 455 -5.21 27.40 -19.41
N GLU A 456 -4.69 26.28 -19.92
CA GLU A 456 -4.51 25.01 -19.19
C GLU A 456 -3.14 24.93 -18.50
N SER A 457 -2.16 25.72 -18.96
CA SER A 457 -0.85 25.82 -18.31
C SER A 457 -0.79 26.89 -17.20
N TRP A 458 -1.83 27.72 -17.07
CA TRP A 458 -1.97 28.77 -16.05
C TRP A 458 -3.27 28.54 -15.27
N ALA A 459 -3.27 28.81 -13.95
CA ALA A 459 -4.38 28.50 -13.07
C ALA A 459 -5.59 29.46 -13.26
N VAL A 460 -6.46 29.18 -14.24
CA VAL A 460 -7.65 30.01 -14.51
C VAL A 460 -8.83 29.63 -13.61
N TRP A 461 -8.71 29.98 -12.34
CA TRP A 461 -9.86 30.20 -11.44
C TRP A 461 -9.80 31.55 -10.72
N ASP A 462 -8.64 32.22 -10.64
CA ASP A 462 -8.46 33.44 -9.86
C ASP A 462 -8.84 34.76 -10.59
N PHE A 463 -9.37 34.70 -11.82
CA PHE A 463 -9.62 35.90 -12.63
C PHE A 463 -11.06 36.45 -12.60
N PHE A 464 -12.00 35.76 -11.93
CA PHE A 464 -13.41 36.17 -11.86
C PHE A 464 -13.83 36.67 -10.48
N ASN A 465 -13.35 37.85 -10.08
CA ASN A 465 -13.99 38.61 -9.00
C ASN A 465 -13.66 40.13 -9.04
N PRO A 466 -14.66 41.02 -9.20
CA PRO A 466 -14.49 42.46 -9.00
C PRO A 466 -14.75 42.86 -7.54
N TYR A 467 -13.73 43.39 -6.86
CA TYR A 467 -13.83 44.07 -5.56
C TYR A 467 -14.39 45.51 -5.73
N PRO A 468 -15.11 46.10 -4.72
CA PRO A 468 -14.67 46.25 -3.33
C PRO A 468 -15.70 45.77 -2.27
N SER A 469 -15.28 45.25 -1.12
CA SER A 469 -14.62 46.04 -0.05
C SER A 469 -14.01 45.14 1.05
N HIS A 470 -13.42 45.75 2.09
CA HIS A 470 -12.59 45.09 3.10
C HIS A 470 -13.33 44.13 4.06
N ILE A 471 -13.21 42.82 3.85
CA ILE A 471 -13.15 41.79 4.90
C ILE A 471 -12.09 40.75 4.49
N SER A 472 -11.30 40.24 5.42
CA SER A 472 -10.53 38.99 5.22
C SER A 472 -11.46 37.80 5.49
N GLU A 473 -12.11 37.28 4.45
CA GLU A 473 -12.98 36.10 4.59
C GLU A 473 -12.18 34.81 4.41
N GLU A 474 -12.28 33.92 5.39
CA GLU A 474 -11.68 32.57 5.35
C GLU A 474 -12.59 31.66 4.50
N LEU A 475 -12.19 31.41 3.25
CA LEU A 475 -13.01 30.64 2.30
C LEU A 475 -12.84 29.13 2.52
N THR A 476 -13.64 28.56 3.42
CA THR A 476 -13.66 27.12 3.68
C THR A 476 -14.45 26.36 2.59
N ILE A 477 -13.74 25.76 1.63
CA ILE A 477 -14.35 24.96 0.55
C ILE A 477 -14.55 23.51 0.99
N TYR A 478 -15.79 23.11 1.26
CA TYR A 478 -16.16 21.70 1.48
C TYR A 478 -16.44 21.00 0.15
N SER A 479 -15.60 20.04 -0.23
CA SER A 479 -15.71 19.33 -1.51
C SER A 479 -15.67 17.80 -1.34
N ARG A 480 -16.71 17.10 -1.83
CA ARG A 480 -16.66 15.65 -2.05
C ARG A 480 -16.18 15.36 -3.48
N ILE A 481 -14.87 15.43 -3.71
CA ILE A 481 -14.25 15.02 -4.98
C ILE A 481 -13.23 13.92 -4.73
N THR A 482 -13.44 12.79 -5.39
CA THR A 482 -12.49 11.68 -5.45
C THR A 482 -11.59 11.84 -6.68
N ARG A 483 -10.35 12.35 -6.55
CA ARG A 483 -9.23 12.17 -7.51
C ARG A 483 -7.90 12.74 -7.00
N SER A 484 -6.83 12.43 -7.73
CA SER A 484 -5.42 12.50 -7.33
C SER A 484 -4.54 13.25 -8.34
N ILE A 485 -3.43 13.85 -7.88
CA ILE A 485 -2.08 13.93 -8.53
C ILE A 485 -1.08 14.64 -7.56
N ASP A 486 0.22 14.34 -7.71
CA ASP A 486 1.38 14.65 -6.83
C ASP A 486 2.42 15.48 -7.66
N LEU A 487 3.33 16.34 -7.18
CA LEU A 487 4.20 16.44 -5.97
C LEU A 487 4.39 17.96 -5.59
N LYS A 488 5.19 18.45 -4.62
CA LYS A 488 6.40 18.01 -3.84
C LYS A 488 6.46 18.70 -2.45
N SER A 489 7.40 18.27 -1.59
CA SER A 489 7.96 19.07 -0.47
C SER A 489 9.49 19.21 -0.62
N PRO A 490 10.12 20.35 -0.23
CA PRO A 490 11.56 20.45 -0.07
C PRO A 490 12.03 20.03 1.34
N ILE A 491 12.81 18.94 1.38
CA ILE A 491 13.67 18.42 2.48
C ILE A 491 12.94 17.68 3.61
#